data_AF-A0A951JCG7-F1
#
_entry.id   AF-A0A951JCG7-F1
#
_cell.length_a   1.000
_cell.length_b   1.000
_cell.length_c   1.000
_cell.angle_alpha   90.00
_cell.angle_beta   90.00
_cell.angle_gamma   90.00
#
_symmetry.space_group_name_H-M   'P 1'
#
loop_
_entity.id
_entity.type
_entity.pdbx_description
1 polymer ?
#
loop_
_entity_poly.entity_id
_entity_poly.type
_entity_poly.pdbx_seq_one_letter_code
_entity_poly.pdbx_strand_id
1 'polypeptide(L)'
;MKKGFWTSDWFFGLVFSVLFFILAFAVYADSFSRLETFAYDLGLRSSNAEPSDRIAIIEIDDASIETIGRWPWPRYLHAEMIDRLAEADAKVIATTVLFSEPQLDPGLLYIEDLAAFYDNSTLGQFAPRNVTPDTTEETDARAGAENGDEAATVGSPAGDSTVTPQASDNVPETSVTEEADNETLEEPAPQPPAELLSDLAALRDRMGDAAAALDTDTQLAESIATAGNVVLPFTLNQPSPIGRPDTDLPDWMLANAVSGSGSSAVRYGAIQPP
;
A
#
# COMPACT_ATOMS: atom_id res chain seq x y z
N MET A 1 42.92 -13.02 -82.77
CA MET A 1 41.58 -13.02 -82.15
C MET A 1 41.70 -13.57 -80.73
N LYS A 2 41.11 -12.84 -79.76
CA LYS A 2 40.79 -13.15 -78.35
C LYS A 2 41.73 -14.08 -77.57
N LYS A 3 42.74 -13.50 -76.91
CA LYS A 3 43.40 -14.13 -75.76
C LYS A 3 42.43 -14.11 -74.58
N GLY A 4 42.17 -15.29 -74.02
CA GLY A 4 41.15 -15.56 -73.02
C GLY A 4 41.30 -14.67 -71.79
N PHE A 5 40.29 -13.84 -71.56
CA PHE A 5 40.12 -12.97 -70.38
C PHE A 5 39.77 -13.78 -69.11
N TRP A 6 40.15 -15.04 -69.05
CA TRP A 6 39.60 -16.01 -68.11
C TRP A 6 40.67 -17.06 -67.79
N THR A 7 41.45 -16.87 -66.73
CA THR A 7 42.22 -18.00 -66.14
C THR A 7 42.70 -17.84 -64.69
N SER A 8 42.45 -16.75 -63.95
CA SER A 8 42.69 -16.76 -62.49
C SER A 8 41.91 -15.73 -61.66
N ASP A 9 41.60 -14.55 -62.20
CA ASP A 9 41.04 -13.46 -61.37
C ASP A 9 39.63 -13.75 -60.82
N TRP A 10 38.80 -14.47 -61.57
CA TRP A 10 37.46 -14.86 -61.10
C TRP A 10 37.51 -15.88 -59.94
N PHE A 11 38.54 -16.73 -59.88
CA PHE A 11 38.71 -17.67 -58.77
C PHE A 11 39.00 -16.95 -57.46
N PHE A 12 39.89 -15.96 -57.48
CA PHE A 12 40.15 -15.13 -56.31
C PHE A 12 38.92 -14.34 -55.89
N GLY A 13 38.16 -13.79 -56.84
CA GLY A 13 36.88 -13.14 -56.56
C GLY A 13 35.85 -14.08 -55.93
N LEU A 14 35.75 -15.32 -56.40
CA LEU A 14 34.84 -16.33 -55.85
C LEU A 14 35.27 -16.78 -54.44
N VAL A 15 36.56 -17.03 -54.22
CA VAL A 15 37.09 -17.35 -52.89
C VAL A 15 36.82 -16.20 -51.90
N PHE A 16 37.05 -14.96 -52.32
CA PHE A 16 36.81 -13.79 -51.47
C PHE A 16 35.33 -13.60 -51.17
N SER A 17 34.44 -13.79 -52.16
CA SER A 17 32.99 -13.76 -51.96
C SER A 17 32.51 -14.87 -51.04
N VAL A 18 33.03 -16.09 -51.16
CA VAL A 18 32.65 -17.20 -50.27
C VAL A 18 33.14 -16.94 -48.84
N LEU A 19 34.37 -16.46 -48.67
CA LEU A 19 34.90 -16.09 -47.36
C LEU A 19 34.09 -14.95 -46.74
N PHE A 20 33.76 -13.92 -47.53
CA PHE A 20 32.91 -12.82 -47.12
C PHE A 20 31.51 -13.31 -46.75
N PHE A 21 30.93 -14.23 -47.50
CA PHE A 21 29.60 -14.78 -47.22
C PHE A 21 29.59 -15.66 -45.97
N ILE A 22 30.66 -16.43 -45.72
CA ILE A 22 30.82 -17.21 -44.48
C ILE A 22 31.00 -16.27 -43.29
N LEU A 23 31.80 -15.22 -43.42
CA LEU A 23 32.00 -14.25 -42.35
C LEU A 23 30.74 -13.42 -42.09
N ALA A 24 30.07 -12.96 -43.15
CA ALA A 24 28.78 -12.29 -43.05
C ALA A 24 27.75 -13.24 -42.45
N PHE A 25 27.66 -14.50 -42.88
CA PHE A 25 26.78 -15.47 -42.27
C PHE A 25 27.12 -15.74 -40.80
N ALA A 26 28.40 -15.79 -40.41
CA ALA A 26 28.78 -15.95 -39.01
C ALA A 26 28.45 -14.72 -38.15
N VAL A 27 28.46 -13.51 -38.73
CA VAL A 27 28.09 -12.24 -38.07
C VAL A 27 26.57 -12.03 -38.04
N TYR A 28 25.84 -12.42 -39.09
CA TYR A 28 24.39 -12.24 -39.23
C TYR A 28 23.58 -13.44 -38.73
N ALA A 29 24.13 -14.64 -38.75
CA ALA A 29 23.56 -15.78 -38.06
C ALA A 29 24.02 -15.75 -36.60
N ASP A 30 23.11 -16.11 -35.70
CA ASP A 30 23.23 -16.16 -34.24
C ASP A 30 24.35 -17.10 -33.70
N SER A 31 25.29 -17.52 -34.55
CA SER A 31 26.45 -18.33 -34.22
C SER A 31 27.50 -17.56 -33.42
N PHE A 32 27.62 -16.24 -33.62
CA PHE A 32 28.50 -15.39 -32.82
C PHE A 32 28.02 -15.29 -31.37
N SER A 33 26.70 -15.19 -31.15
CA SER A 33 26.09 -15.15 -29.82
C SER A 33 26.48 -16.35 -28.97
N ARG A 34 26.52 -17.55 -29.56
CA ARG A 34 26.96 -18.77 -28.84
C ARG A 34 28.43 -18.73 -28.43
N LEU A 35 29.29 -18.15 -29.27
CA LEU A 35 30.70 -17.99 -28.97
C LEU A 35 30.90 -16.94 -27.87
N GLU A 36 30.11 -15.87 -27.91
CA GLU A 36 30.09 -14.83 -26.88
C GLU A 36 29.64 -15.39 -25.53
N THR A 37 28.50 -16.09 -25.47
CA THR A 37 28.03 -16.72 -24.21
C THR A 37 29.03 -17.75 -23.70
N PHE A 38 29.64 -18.55 -24.59
CA PHE A 38 30.67 -19.50 -24.19
C PHE A 38 31.92 -18.81 -23.62
N ALA A 39 32.40 -17.75 -24.27
CA ALA A 39 33.53 -16.97 -23.80
C ALA A 39 33.23 -16.26 -22.47
N TYR A 40 31.99 -15.76 -22.31
CA TYR A 40 31.50 -15.16 -21.09
C TYR A 40 31.42 -16.17 -19.94
N ASP A 41 30.83 -17.34 -20.17
CA ASP A 41 30.76 -18.44 -19.19
C ASP A 41 32.15 -18.93 -18.78
N LEU A 42 33.07 -19.05 -19.74
CA LEU A 42 34.46 -19.40 -19.46
C LEU A 42 35.14 -18.32 -18.62
N GLY A 43 34.90 -17.05 -18.94
CA GLY A 43 35.34 -15.89 -18.18
C GLY A 43 34.86 -15.93 -16.73
N LEU A 44 33.55 -16.12 -16.53
CA LEU A 44 32.92 -16.23 -15.20
C LEU A 44 33.44 -17.41 -14.40
N ARG A 45 33.63 -18.57 -15.03
CA ARG A 45 34.21 -19.77 -14.37
C ARG A 45 35.68 -19.57 -14.01
N SER A 46 36.40 -18.77 -14.80
CA SER A 46 37.80 -18.45 -14.53
C SER A 46 37.97 -17.35 -13.48
N SER A 47 36.96 -16.50 -13.28
CA SER A 47 36.91 -15.57 -12.17
C SER A 47 36.49 -16.31 -10.91
N ASN A 48 37.47 -16.74 -10.11
CA ASN A 48 37.26 -17.07 -8.70
C ASN A 48 37.06 -15.77 -7.92
N ALA A 49 35.87 -15.17 -8.02
CA ALA A 49 35.46 -14.14 -7.09
C ALA A 49 35.04 -14.84 -5.80
N GLU A 50 35.86 -14.73 -4.76
CA GLU A 50 35.49 -15.22 -3.44
C GLU A 50 34.24 -14.45 -2.97
N PRO A 51 33.17 -15.14 -2.54
CA PRO A 51 31.97 -14.47 -2.05
C PRO A 51 32.31 -13.52 -0.92
N SER A 52 31.66 -12.35 -0.91
CA SER A 52 31.86 -11.39 0.17
C SER A 52 31.14 -11.89 1.43
N ASP A 53 31.88 -12.05 2.53
CA ASP A 53 31.32 -12.38 3.86
C ASP A 53 30.34 -11.33 4.43
N ARG A 54 30.19 -10.20 3.73
CA ARG A 54 29.30 -9.09 4.10
C ARG A 54 27.91 -9.17 3.46
N ILE A 55 27.67 -10.14 2.59
CA ILE A 55 26.41 -10.30 1.86
C ILE A 55 25.87 -11.69 2.16
N ALA A 56 24.66 -11.74 2.71
CA ALA A 56 23.90 -12.96 2.86
C ALA A 56 22.72 -12.95 1.89
N ILE A 57 22.43 -14.10 1.30
CA ILE A 57 21.26 -14.31 0.44
C ILE A 57 20.33 -15.26 1.20
N ILE A 58 19.08 -14.84 1.38
CA ILE A 58 18.03 -15.66 1.98
C ILE A 58 17.20 -16.21 0.84
N GLU A 59 17.30 -17.52 0.63
CA GLU A 59 16.58 -18.23 -0.42
C GLU A 59 15.30 -18.85 0.14
N ILE A 60 14.25 -18.89 -0.68
CA ILE A 60 13.04 -19.66 -0.41
C ILE A 60 13.20 -20.96 -1.19
N ASP A 61 13.76 -21.97 -0.54
CA ASP A 61 14.03 -23.29 -1.11
C ASP A 61 12.97 -24.33 -0.68
N ASP A 62 13.11 -25.55 -1.20
CA ASP A 62 12.19 -26.65 -0.89
C ASP A 62 12.15 -26.95 0.63
N ALA A 63 13.31 -26.89 1.31
CA ALA A 63 13.39 -27.13 2.75
C ALA A 63 12.62 -26.06 3.56
N SER A 64 12.72 -24.79 3.13
CA SER A 64 11.96 -23.68 3.72
C SER A 64 10.46 -23.85 3.51
N ILE A 65 10.04 -24.28 2.32
CA ILE A 65 8.62 -24.55 2.01
C ILE A 65 8.09 -25.75 2.81
N GLU A 66 8.88 -26.80 2.97
CA GLU A 66 8.52 -27.96 3.79
C GLU A 66 8.36 -27.61 5.27
N THR A 67 9.17 -26.68 5.77
CA THR A 67 9.19 -26.31 7.19
C THR A 67 8.16 -25.24 7.55
N ILE A 68 8.10 -24.15 6.78
CA ILE A 68 7.26 -22.98 7.06
C ILE A 68 5.87 -23.14 6.46
N GLY A 69 5.79 -23.79 5.31
CA GLY A 69 4.55 -24.02 4.57
C GLY A 69 4.60 -23.46 3.15
N ARG A 70 3.46 -23.60 2.47
CA ARG A 70 3.32 -23.27 1.05
C ARG A 70 3.47 -21.76 0.81
N TRP A 71 4.32 -21.41 -0.15
CA TRP A 71 4.39 -20.07 -0.74
C TRP A 71 3.12 -19.73 -1.56
N PRO A 72 2.63 -18.47 -1.58
CA PRO A 72 3.14 -17.29 -0.89
C PRO A 72 2.87 -17.32 0.61
N TRP A 73 3.87 -16.90 1.39
CA TRP A 73 3.75 -16.82 2.83
C TRP A 73 2.95 -15.58 3.26
N PRO A 74 2.30 -15.62 4.43
CA PRO A 74 1.67 -14.46 5.03
C PRO A 74 2.69 -13.37 5.41
N ARG A 75 2.28 -12.10 5.32
CA ARG A 75 3.14 -10.93 5.55
C ARG A 75 3.67 -10.82 6.97
N TYR A 76 3.01 -11.40 7.97
CA TYR A 76 3.57 -11.45 9.33
C TYR A 76 4.90 -12.22 9.38
N LEU A 77 5.10 -13.26 8.54
CA LEU A 77 6.38 -13.98 8.46
C LEU A 77 7.47 -13.13 7.82
N HIS A 78 7.10 -12.27 6.87
CA HIS A 78 8.02 -11.30 6.29
C HIS A 78 8.40 -10.22 7.31
N ALA A 79 7.45 -9.76 8.12
CA ALA A 79 7.69 -8.84 9.24
C ALA A 79 8.67 -9.46 10.24
N GLU A 80 8.39 -10.67 10.72
CA GLU A 80 9.25 -11.39 11.66
C GLU A 80 10.67 -11.61 11.10
N MET A 81 10.80 -11.90 9.80
CA MET A 81 12.10 -12.02 9.16
C MET A 81 12.86 -10.70 9.16
N ILE A 82 12.19 -9.59 8.83
CA ILE A 82 12.80 -8.25 8.83
C ILE A 82 13.23 -7.86 10.25
N ASP A 83 12.39 -8.12 11.25
CA ASP A 83 12.70 -7.83 12.66
C ASP A 83 13.96 -8.56 13.11
N ARG A 84 14.04 -9.88 12.84
CA ARG A 84 15.23 -10.68 13.17
C ARG A 84 16.49 -10.21 12.45
N LEU A 85 16.37 -9.73 11.21
CA LEU A 85 17.52 -9.20 10.46
C LEU A 85 17.95 -7.83 11.00
N ALA A 86 17.00 -6.99 11.40
CA ALA A 86 17.28 -5.72 12.04
C ALA A 86 17.95 -5.92 13.41
N GLU A 87 17.46 -6.85 14.22
CA GLU A 87 18.08 -7.27 15.49
C GLU A 87 19.50 -7.81 15.31
N ALA A 88 19.80 -8.41 14.16
CA ALA A 88 21.12 -8.89 13.80
C ALA A 88 22.05 -7.79 13.23
N ASP A 89 21.69 -6.50 13.36
CA ASP A 89 22.44 -5.35 12.85
C ASP A 89 22.68 -5.40 11.32
N ALA A 90 21.75 -5.98 10.55
CA ALA A 90 21.83 -5.94 9.10
C ALA A 90 21.85 -4.47 8.63
N LYS A 91 22.87 -4.07 7.85
CA LYS A 91 23.03 -2.68 7.42
C LYS A 91 22.00 -2.25 6.37
N VAL A 92 21.60 -3.18 5.49
CA VAL A 92 20.60 -2.98 4.44
C VAL A 92 19.87 -4.31 4.27
N ILE A 93 18.54 -4.27 4.23
CA ILE A 93 17.70 -5.43 3.96
C ILE A 93 17.02 -5.20 2.62
N ALA A 94 17.35 -5.98 1.59
CA ALA A 94 16.71 -5.87 0.28
C ALA A 94 15.74 -7.03 0.09
N THR A 95 14.45 -6.74 -0.13
CA THR A 95 13.45 -7.76 -0.45
C THR A 95 13.19 -7.80 -1.95
N THR A 96 12.90 -8.99 -2.46
CA THR A 96 12.49 -9.23 -3.85
C THR A 96 10.99 -9.46 -3.98
N VAL A 97 10.26 -9.50 -2.86
CA VAL A 97 8.82 -9.70 -2.82
C VAL A 97 8.10 -8.37 -3.07
N LEU A 98 7.22 -8.36 -4.08
CA LEU A 98 6.41 -7.19 -4.42
C LEU A 98 5.08 -7.23 -3.65
N PHE A 99 4.89 -6.29 -2.74
CA PHE A 99 3.72 -6.15 -1.88
C PHE A 99 2.67 -5.17 -2.46
N SER A 100 2.26 -5.37 -3.72
CA SER A 100 1.42 -4.40 -4.45
C SER A 100 -0.05 -4.37 -4.07
N GLU A 101 -0.58 -5.46 -3.51
CA GLU A 101 -1.99 -5.60 -3.13
C GLU A 101 -2.11 -5.90 -1.64
N PRO A 102 -3.11 -5.35 -0.95
CA PRO A 102 -3.31 -5.63 0.46
C PRO A 102 -3.55 -7.13 0.70
N GLN A 103 -2.98 -7.66 1.77
CA GLN A 103 -3.23 -9.04 2.19
C GLN A 103 -4.30 -9.07 3.28
N LEU A 104 -5.45 -9.65 2.95
CA LEU A 104 -6.53 -9.89 3.92
C LEU A 104 -6.41 -11.29 4.50
N ASP A 105 -6.20 -11.38 5.81
CA ASP A 105 -6.35 -12.65 6.53
C ASP A 105 -7.85 -13.00 6.63
N PRO A 106 -8.28 -14.22 6.24
CA PRO A 106 -9.69 -14.59 6.33
C PRO A 106 -10.26 -14.50 7.75
N GLY A 107 -9.45 -14.75 8.78
CA GLY A 107 -9.83 -14.63 10.18
C GLY A 107 -10.15 -13.19 10.58
N LEU A 108 -9.39 -12.22 10.05
CA LEU A 108 -9.58 -10.80 10.34
C LEU A 108 -11.01 -10.36 9.98
N LEU A 109 -11.50 -10.78 8.81
CA LEU A 109 -12.86 -10.48 8.35
C LEU A 109 -13.93 -10.92 9.36
N TYR A 110 -13.79 -12.11 9.93
CA TYR A 110 -14.76 -12.63 10.91
C TYR A 110 -14.63 -11.95 12.27
N ILE A 111 -13.41 -11.62 12.69
CA ILE A 111 -13.19 -10.90 13.96
C ILE A 111 -13.75 -9.48 13.87
N GLU A 112 -13.56 -8.79 12.74
CA GLU A 112 -14.14 -7.47 12.49
C GLU A 112 -15.67 -7.51 12.45
N ASP A 113 -16.26 -8.52 11.80
CA ASP A 113 -17.72 -8.71 11.78
C ASP A 113 -18.27 -8.98 13.19
N LEU A 114 -17.61 -9.83 13.98
CA LEU A 114 -17.99 -10.09 15.38
C LEU A 114 -17.85 -8.84 16.25
N ALA A 115 -16.78 -8.07 16.07
CA ALA A 115 -16.55 -6.82 16.78
C ALA A 115 -17.63 -5.79 16.43
N ALA A 116 -17.99 -5.67 15.15
CA ALA A 116 -19.05 -4.80 14.67
C ALA A 116 -20.44 -5.23 15.18
N PHE A 117 -20.72 -6.53 15.18
CA PHE A 117 -21.95 -7.07 15.77
C PHE A 117 -22.02 -6.75 17.26
N TYR A 118 -20.93 -7.00 18.00
CA TYR A 118 -20.84 -6.71 19.42
C TYR A 118 -21.13 -5.23 19.72
N ASP A 119 -20.51 -4.30 19.01
CA ASP A 119 -20.67 -2.85 19.20
C ASP A 119 -22.09 -2.35 18.90
N ASN A 120 -22.76 -2.98 17.94
CA ASN A 120 -24.12 -2.63 17.52
C ASN A 120 -25.20 -3.41 18.28
N SER A 121 -24.83 -4.43 19.04
CA SER A 121 -25.75 -5.23 19.83
C SER A 121 -26.06 -4.58 21.18
N THR A 122 -27.05 -5.12 21.89
CA THR A 122 -27.32 -4.75 23.29
C THR A 122 -26.16 -5.13 24.22
N LEU A 123 -25.27 -6.04 23.81
CA LEU A 123 -24.11 -6.47 24.63
C LEU A 123 -23.06 -5.35 24.75
N GLY A 124 -22.79 -4.63 23.65
CA GLY A 124 -21.83 -3.52 23.64
C GLY A 124 -22.30 -2.29 24.43
N GLN A 125 -23.59 -2.19 24.75
CA GLN A 125 -24.13 -1.11 25.60
C GLN A 125 -23.80 -1.30 27.08
N PHE A 126 -23.51 -2.54 27.50
CA PHE A 126 -23.16 -2.86 28.88
C PHE A 126 -21.65 -2.77 29.13
N ALA A 127 -20.81 -2.97 28.10
CA ALA A 127 -19.38 -2.81 28.27
C ALA A 127 -18.99 -1.32 28.34
N PRO A 128 -18.17 -0.91 29.33
CA PRO A 128 -17.66 0.46 29.38
C PRO A 128 -16.83 0.71 28.11
N ARG A 129 -17.26 1.65 27.27
CA ARG A 129 -16.44 2.13 26.16
C ARG A 129 -15.24 2.84 26.76
N ASN A 130 -14.07 2.21 26.72
CA ASN A 130 -12.82 2.92 26.94
C ASN A 130 -12.70 3.97 25.82
N VAL A 131 -12.89 5.24 26.20
CA VAL A 131 -12.57 6.38 25.35
C VAL A 131 -11.04 6.37 25.22
N THR A 132 -10.53 5.90 24.08
CA THR A 132 -9.15 6.18 23.70
C THR A 132 -8.98 7.71 23.74
N PRO A 133 -7.97 8.26 24.43
CA PRO A 133 -7.74 9.69 24.42
C PRO A 133 -7.52 10.10 22.97
N ASP A 134 -8.48 10.86 22.43
CA ASP A 134 -8.35 11.57 21.18
C ASP A 134 -7.02 12.33 21.24
N THR A 135 -6.03 11.86 20.49
CA THR A 135 -4.73 12.52 20.37
C THR A 135 -4.89 13.67 19.39
N THR A 136 -5.77 14.61 19.73
CA THR A 136 -5.89 15.91 19.08
C THR A 136 -5.48 16.96 20.11
N GLU A 137 -4.21 16.93 20.53
CA GLU A 137 -3.52 18.15 20.96
C GLU A 137 -2.82 18.73 19.73
N GLU A 138 -3.64 19.34 18.87
CA GLU A 138 -3.18 20.26 17.86
C GLU A 138 -2.52 21.45 18.54
N THR A 139 -1.30 21.73 18.11
CA THR A 139 -0.36 22.67 18.68
C THR A 139 -0.83 24.11 18.43
N ASP A 140 -1.74 24.63 19.24
CA ASP A 140 -2.06 26.06 19.30
C ASP A 140 -1.05 26.80 20.18
N ALA A 141 0.17 26.95 19.65
CA ALA A 141 1.17 27.87 20.19
C ALA A 141 2.06 28.47 19.10
N ARG A 142 1.45 29.18 18.14
CA ARG A 142 2.17 30.26 17.42
C ARG A 142 1.24 31.38 16.96
N ALA A 143 0.73 32.15 17.92
CA ALA A 143 0.27 33.51 17.66
C ALA A 143 1.49 34.45 17.49
N GLY A 144 1.55 35.18 16.37
CA GLY A 144 2.46 36.32 16.21
C GLY A 144 2.76 36.73 14.77
N ALA A 145 1.84 37.47 14.14
CA ALA A 145 2.04 38.60 13.21
C ALA A 145 0.75 38.77 12.36
N GLU A 146 -0.08 39.79 12.63
CA GLU A 146 -0.22 41.02 11.80
C GLU A 146 -0.82 40.75 10.41
N ASN A 147 -1.84 41.41 9.86
CA ASN A 147 -2.67 42.58 10.16
C ASN A 147 -3.76 42.60 9.05
N GLY A 148 -4.90 43.27 9.30
CA GLY A 148 -5.57 44.03 8.23
C GLY A 148 -6.91 43.51 7.69
N ASP A 149 -7.95 44.15 8.20
CA ASP A 149 -9.05 44.77 7.46
C ASP A 149 -10.30 44.00 6.97
N GLU A 150 -11.40 44.69 7.28
CA GLU A 150 -12.71 44.77 6.65
C GLU A 150 -13.91 44.03 7.25
N ALA A 151 -14.84 44.89 7.68
CA ALA A 151 -16.14 44.63 8.24
C ALA A 151 -17.16 44.24 7.15
N ALA A 152 -18.09 43.36 7.49
CA ALA A 152 -19.46 43.44 6.99
C ALA A 152 -20.41 42.72 7.93
N THR A 153 -21.40 43.48 8.40
CA THR A 153 -22.55 43.05 9.17
C THR A 153 -23.61 42.43 8.25
N VAL A 154 -24.64 41.84 8.90
CA VAL A 154 -26.03 41.64 8.44
C VAL A 154 -26.45 40.18 8.20
N GLY A 155 -27.39 39.74 9.04
CA GLY A 155 -28.67 39.27 8.52
C GLY A 155 -28.93 37.76 8.60
N SER A 156 -29.48 37.33 9.74
CA SER A 156 -30.37 36.17 9.78
C SER A 156 -31.59 36.41 8.88
N PRO A 157 -32.19 35.36 8.31
CA PRO A 157 -33.64 35.33 8.31
C PRO A 157 -34.19 33.99 8.81
N ALA A 158 -35.23 34.13 9.64
CA ALA A 158 -36.21 33.11 9.93
C ALA A 158 -37.41 33.25 8.98
N GLY A 159 -38.17 32.16 8.85
CA GLY A 159 -39.48 32.09 8.17
C GLY A 159 -39.49 30.95 7.16
N ASP A 160 -40.56 30.18 6.94
CA ASP A 160 -41.93 30.12 7.47
C ASP A 160 -42.57 28.92 6.75
N SER A 161 -43.45 28.17 7.41
CA SER A 161 -44.68 27.62 6.81
C SER A 161 -45.55 26.99 7.89
N THR A 162 -46.35 27.87 8.49
CA THR A 162 -47.74 27.68 8.92
C THR A 162 -48.53 26.51 8.30
N VAL A 163 -49.26 25.74 9.14
CA VAL A 163 -50.64 25.27 8.88
C VAL A 163 -51.40 25.13 10.22
N THR A 164 -52.55 25.82 10.32
CA THR A 164 -53.60 25.74 11.37
C THR A 164 -54.93 26.13 10.65
N PRO A 165 -56.18 25.98 11.17
CA PRO A 165 -56.79 25.14 12.24
C PRO A 165 -58.05 24.36 11.76
N GLN A 166 -58.74 23.62 12.65
CA GLN A 166 -60.16 23.89 13.03
C GLN A 166 -60.63 22.96 14.17
N ALA A 167 -61.44 23.55 15.05
CA ALA A 167 -61.97 23.03 16.31
C ALA A 167 -63.39 22.46 16.16
N SER A 168 -63.81 21.58 17.09
CA SER A 168 -65.23 21.36 17.40
C SER A 168 -65.42 20.76 18.81
N ASP A 169 -65.82 21.66 19.72
CA ASP A 169 -66.77 21.62 20.84
C ASP A 169 -67.26 20.32 21.54
N ASN A 170 -67.31 20.48 22.88
CA ASN A 170 -68.31 20.01 23.88
C ASN A 170 -68.16 18.68 24.67
N VAL A 171 -67.63 18.79 25.92
CA VAL A 171 -68.30 18.67 27.27
C VAL A 171 -69.22 17.43 27.53
N PRO A 172 -69.22 16.74 28.72
CA PRO A 172 -69.01 17.28 30.07
C PRO A 172 -68.11 16.50 31.06
N GLU A 173 -67.80 17.23 32.14
CA GLU A 173 -67.26 16.78 33.43
C GLU A 173 -68.00 15.56 34.01
N THR A 174 -67.23 14.61 34.53
CA THR A 174 -67.66 13.74 35.64
C THR A 174 -66.49 13.57 36.60
N SER A 175 -66.65 14.17 37.77
CA SER A 175 -65.80 14.05 38.94
C SER A 175 -66.09 12.74 39.66
N VAL A 176 -65.13 11.81 39.71
CA VAL A 176 -65.13 10.70 40.67
C VAL A 176 -63.69 10.35 41.07
N THR A 177 -63.38 10.76 42.31
CA THR A 177 -62.44 10.19 43.29
C THR A 177 -60.97 10.00 42.93
N GLU A 178 -60.16 10.82 43.60
CA GLU A 178 -58.85 10.47 44.14
C GLU A 178 -58.90 9.08 44.80
N GLU A 179 -58.10 8.14 44.30
CA GLU A 179 -57.68 6.97 45.05
C GLU A 179 -56.15 6.92 45.03
N ALA A 180 -55.65 7.19 46.23
CA ALA A 180 -54.30 7.15 46.73
C ALA A 180 -53.32 6.21 46.01
N ASP A 181 -52.15 6.77 45.76
CA ASP A 181 -50.87 6.24 46.24
C ASP A 181 -50.64 4.75 45.96
N ASN A 182 -50.29 4.45 44.71
CA ASN A 182 -49.38 3.35 44.46
C ASN A 182 -48.12 3.92 43.80
N GLU A 183 -47.25 4.50 44.63
CA GLU A 183 -45.82 4.56 44.34
C GLU A 183 -45.34 3.12 44.18
N THR A 184 -45.58 2.55 43.00
CA THR A 184 -44.81 1.42 42.53
C THR A 184 -43.42 1.99 42.37
N LEU A 185 -42.61 1.82 43.42
CA LEU A 185 -41.17 1.93 43.33
C LEU A 185 -40.78 1.08 42.14
N GLU A 186 -40.52 1.71 40.99
CA GLU A 186 -39.87 1.05 39.86
C GLU A 186 -38.55 0.56 40.43
N GLU A 187 -38.53 -0.70 40.85
CA GLU A 187 -37.32 -1.39 41.27
C GLU A 187 -36.34 -1.18 40.11
N PRO A 188 -35.19 -0.52 40.35
CA PRO A 188 -34.27 -0.20 39.27
C PRO A 188 -33.95 -1.51 38.57
N ALA A 189 -34.15 -1.55 37.25
CA ALA A 189 -33.98 -2.74 36.45
C ALA A 189 -32.70 -3.47 36.90
N PRO A 190 -32.76 -4.79 37.18
CA PRO A 190 -31.66 -5.51 37.79
C PRO A 190 -30.41 -5.24 36.97
N GLN A 191 -29.45 -4.53 37.57
CA GLN A 191 -28.20 -4.24 36.89
C GLN A 191 -27.55 -5.59 36.54
N PRO A 192 -27.01 -5.75 35.33
CA PRO A 192 -26.31 -6.97 34.98
C PRO A 192 -25.24 -7.27 36.03
N PRO A 193 -25.01 -8.56 36.35
CA PRO A 193 -23.98 -8.95 37.30
C PRO A 193 -22.64 -8.27 36.95
N ALA A 194 -21.93 -7.73 37.93
CA ALA A 194 -20.65 -7.04 37.69
C ALA A 194 -19.64 -7.93 36.94
N GLU A 195 -19.69 -9.25 37.16
CA GLU A 195 -18.88 -10.23 36.43
C GLU A 195 -19.20 -10.26 34.92
N LEU A 196 -20.48 -10.11 34.54
CA LEU A 196 -20.87 -10.05 33.13
C LEU A 196 -20.27 -8.80 32.46
N LEU A 197 -20.24 -7.67 33.17
CA LEU A 197 -19.65 -6.43 32.66
C LEU A 197 -18.15 -6.58 32.42
N SER A 198 -17.42 -7.21 33.34
CA SER A 198 -15.99 -7.49 33.16
C SER A 198 -15.72 -8.49 32.04
N ASP A 199 -16.55 -9.54 31.91
CA ASP A 199 -16.40 -10.56 30.88
C ASP A 199 -16.65 -9.97 29.49
N LEU A 200 -17.66 -9.10 29.35
CA LEU A 200 -17.95 -8.41 28.11
C LEU A 200 -16.82 -7.45 27.71
N ALA A 201 -16.23 -6.71 28.64
CA ALA A 201 -15.06 -5.87 28.36
C ALA A 201 -13.86 -6.72 27.92
N ALA A 202 -13.57 -7.81 28.65
CA ALA A 202 -12.48 -8.72 28.30
C ALA A 202 -12.68 -9.39 26.93
N LEU A 203 -13.93 -9.69 26.55
CA LEU A 203 -14.24 -10.22 25.22
C LEU A 203 -13.94 -9.18 24.13
N ARG A 204 -14.30 -7.91 24.36
CA ARG A 204 -14.00 -6.82 23.42
C ARG A 204 -12.50 -6.66 23.22
N ASP A 205 -11.73 -6.62 24.31
CA ASP A 205 -10.27 -6.49 24.26
C ASP A 205 -9.65 -7.67 23.50
N ARG A 206 -10.08 -8.91 23.77
CA ARG A 206 -9.61 -10.09 23.04
C ARG A 206 -9.92 -10.06 21.54
N MET A 207 -11.06 -9.51 21.13
CA MET A 207 -11.36 -9.32 19.71
C MET A 207 -10.45 -8.25 19.09
N GLY A 208 -10.15 -7.18 19.82
CA GLY A 208 -9.19 -6.16 19.40
C GLY A 208 -7.77 -6.73 19.23
N ASP A 209 -7.29 -7.48 20.22
CA ASP A 209 -5.99 -8.15 20.17
C ASP A 209 -5.92 -9.15 19.00
N ALA A 210 -7.01 -9.91 18.79
CA ALA A 210 -7.09 -10.85 17.67
C ALA A 210 -7.09 -10.12 16.31
N ALA A 211 -7.79 -8.99 16.18
CA ALA A 211 -7.78 -8.20 14.96
C ALA A 211 -6.37 -7.66 14.66
N ALA A 212 -5.70 -7.09 15.65
CA ALA A 212 -4.33 -6.60 15.51
C ALA A 212 -3.35 -7.72 15.11
N ALA A 213 -3.48 -8.91 15.72
CA ALA A 213 -2.64 -10.06 15.39
C ALA A 213 -2.87 -10.61 13.97
N LEU A 214 -4.08 -10.43 13.42
CA LEU A 214 -4.44 -10.89 12.08
C LEU A 214 -4.21 -9.82 11.00
N ASP A 215 -3.97 -8.56 11.38
CA ASP A 215 -3.57 -7.50 10.46
C ASP A 215 -2.09 -7.62 10.07
N THR A 216 -1.84 -8.53 9.13
CA THR A 216 -0.48 -8.84 8.66
C THR A 216 0.15 -7.71 7.85
N ASP A 217 -0.65 -6.84 7.25
CA ASP A 217 -0.19 -5.69 6.47
C ASP A 217 0.39 -4.61 7.37
N THR A 218 -0.32 -4.28 8.45
CA THR A 218 0.14 -3.31 9.45
C THR A 218 1.41 -3.82 10.13
N GLN A 219 1.46 -5.09 10.53
CA GLN A 219 2.66 -5.70 11.11
C GLN A 219 3.89 -5.58 10.20
N LEU A 220 3.73 -5.88 8.91
CA LEU A 220 4.83 -5.73 7.95
C LEU A 220 5.25 -4.27 7.77
N ALA A 221 4.29 -3.34 7.68
CA ALA A 221 4.58 -1.92 7.53
C ALA A 221 5.34 -1.36 8.74
N GLU A 222 4.93 -1.72 9.96
CA GLU A 222 5.59 -1.34 11.20
C GLU A 222 7.01 -1.91 11.30
N SER A 223 7.20 -3.19 10.94
CA SER A 223 8.52 -3.83 10.91
C SER A 223 9.47 -3.14 9.93
N ILE A 224 9.00 -2.85 8.71
CA ILE A 224 9.76 -2.10 7.69
C ILE A 224 10.15 -0.71 8.20
N ALA A 225 9.20 0.01 8.80
CA ALA A 225 9.42 1.35 9.33
C ALA A 225 10.41 1.35 10.51
N THR A 226 10.28 0.37 11.40
CA THR A 226 11.14 0.20 12.58
C THR A 226 12.57 -0.15 12.20
N ALA A 227 12.75 -1.06 11.24
CA ALA A 227 14.07 -1.42 10.71
C ALA A 227 14.75 -0.21 10.02
N GLY A 228 13.98 0.61 9.30
CA GLY A 228 14.44 1.89 8.74
C GLY A 228 15.48 1.79 7.61
N ASN A 229 15.86 0.58 7.20
CA ASN A 229 16.87 0.30 6.19
C ASN A 229 16.47 -0.82 5.21
N VAL A 230 15.16 -1.00 5.03
CA VAL A 230 14.58 -1.97 4.10
C VAL A 230 14.39 -1.34 2.72
N VAL A 231 14.87 -2.00 1.69
CA VAL A 231 14.68 -1.63 0.28
C VAL A 231 13.60 -2.52 -0.32
N LEU A 232 12.49 -1.90 -0.69
CA LEU A 232 11.35 -2.56 -1.34
C LEU A 232 11.49 -2.51 -2.87
N PRO A 233 11.08 -3.57 -3.59
CA PRO A 233 10.96 -3.51 -5.03
C PRO A 233 9.77 -2.63 -5.39
N PHE A 234 9.92 -1.82 -6.43
CA PHE A 234 8.83 -1.02 -6.98
C PHE A 234 8.79 -1.19 -8.49
N THR A 235 7.58 -1.17 -9.05
CA THR A 235 7.36 -1.23 -10.50
C THR A 235 7.04 0.15 -11.02
N LEU A 236 7.82 0.64 -11.99
CA LEU A 236 7.50 1.86 -12.73
C LEU A 236 6.66 1.48 -13.95
N ASN A 237 5.34 1.66 -13.88
CA ASN A 237 4.51 1.63 -15.07
C ASN A 237 4.69 2.97 -15.79
N GLN A 238 5.50 2.99 -16.86
CA GLN A 238 5.52 4.11 -17.79
C GLN A 238 4.29 3.96 -18.70
N PRO A 239 3.22 4.76 -18.54
CA PRO A 239 2.17 4.75 -19.54
C PRO A 239 2.77 5.17 -20.88
N SER A 240 2.38 4.52 -21.97
CA SER A 240 2.64 5.04 -23.31
C SER A 240 2.15 6.48 -23.37
N PRO A 241 2.96 7.46 -23.79
CA PRO A 241 2.52 8.85 -23.84
C PRO A 241 1.29 8.96 -24.76
N ILE A 242 0.14 9.32 -24.20
CA ILE A 242 -1.09 9.59 -24.94
C ILE A 242 -1.10 11.10 -25.25
N GLY A 243 -0.83 11.48 -26.50
CA GLY A 243 -0.89 12.88 -26.95
C GLY A 243 0.15 13.23 -28.02
N ARG A 244 0.16 14.50 -28.46
CA ARG A 244 1.24 15.07 -29.28
C ARG A 244 2.26 15.74 -28.35
N PRO A 245 3.42 15.13 -28.06
CA PRO A 245 4.41 15.65 -27.11
C PRO A 245 5.19 16.88 -27.61
N ASP A 246 4.73 17.55 -28.68
CA ASP A 246 5.44 18.65 -29.34
C ASP A 246 5.12 20.03 -28.73
N THR A 247 4.35 20.08 -27.63
CA THR A 247 4.08 21.33 -26.90
C THR A 247 5.03 21.44 -25.72
N ASP A 248 5.62 22.62 -25.53
CA ASP A 248 6.48 22.90 -24.38
C ASP A 248 5.74 22.60 -23.07
N LEU A 249 6.48 22.06 -22.10
CA LEU A 249 5.94 21.75 -20.78
C LEU A 249 5.50 23.04 -20.07
N PRO A 250 4.36 23.04 -19.34
CA PRO A 250 3.94 24.19 -18.55
C PRO A 250 5.04 24.65 -17.56
N ASP A 251 5.13 25.96 -17.32
CA ASP A 251 6.15 26.57 -16.48
C ASP A 251 6.23 25.97 -15.07
N TRP A 252 5.09 25.60 -14.47
CA TRP A 252 5.05 24.97 -13.15
C TRP A 252 5.71 23.59 -13.13
N MET A 253 5.70 22.88 -14.25
CA MET A 253 6.31 21.56 -14.38
C MET A 253 7.81 21.68 -14.63
N LEU A 254 8.21 22.65 -15.45
CA LEU A 254 9.62 23.03 -15.64
C LEU A 254 10.26 23.50 -14.32
N ALA A 255 9.54 24.25 -13.48
CA ALA A 255 10.01 24.72 -12.18
C ALA A 255 10.27 23.61 -11.16
N ASN A 256 9.61 22.46 -11.31
CA ASN A 256 9.77 21.28 -10.46
C ASN A 256 10.58 20.16 -11.13
N ALA A 257 11.14 20.42 -12.32
CA ALA A 257 11.93 19.44 -13.03
C ALA A 257 13.24 19.19 -12.28
N VAL A 258 13.48 17.94 -11.91
CA VAL A 258 14.73 17.53 -11.25
C VAL A 258 15.87 17.72 -12.26
N SER A 259 16.75 18.67 -11.98
CA SER A 259 17.85 19.05 -12.86
C SER A 259 18.97 18.02 -12.79
N GLY A 260 19.03 17.10 -13.75
CA GLY A 260 20.16 16.19 -13.96
C GLY A 260 21.16 16.76 -14.97
N SER A 261 22.45 16.50 -14.77
CA SER A 261 23.53 16.88 -15.69
C SER A 261 23.31 16.25 -17.07
N GLY A 262 22.91 17.07 -18.06
CA GLY A 262 22.82 16.68 -19.47
C GLY A 262 21.49 16.04 -19.87
N SER A 263 20.58 16.85 -20.40
CA SER A 263 19.22 16.51 -20.86
C SER A 263 18.27 16.00 -19.77
N SER A 264 17.04 16.50 -19.76
CA SER A 264 15.99 16.23 -18.77
C SER A 264 15.87 14.73 -18.45
N ALA A 265 16.29 14.34 -17.24
CA ALA A 265 16.31 12.94 -16.79
C ALA A 265 14.90 12.35 -16.59
N VAL A 266 13.86 13.20 -16.57
CA VAL A 266 12.46 12.81 -16.48
C VAL A 266 11.71 13.41 -17.66
N ARG A 267 11.14 12.55 -18.52
CA ARG A 267 10.28 12.97 -19.61
C ARG A 267 8.87 13.20 -19.06
N TYR A 268 8.50 14.45 -18.91
CA TYR A 268 7.12 14.82 -18.64
C TYR A 268 6.36 14.91 -19.96
N GLY A 269 5.10 14.50 -19.99
CA GLY A 269 4.22 14.63 -21.15
C GLY A 269 2.89 15.21 -20.70
N ALA A 270 2.41 16.25 -21.37
CA ALA A 270 1.08 16.79 -21.12
C ALA A 270 0.03 15.83 -21.68
N ILE A 271 -0.88 15.37 -20.82
CA ILE A 271 -2.10 14.67 -21.25
C ILE A 271 -3.10 15.75 -21.66
N GLN A 272 -3.41 15.86 -22.95
CA GLN A 272 -4.57 16.66 -23.38
C GLN A 272 -5.83 15.81 -23.23
N PRO A 273 -6.91 16.33 -22.62
CA PRO A 273 -8.22 15.69 -22.70
C PRO A 273 -8.70 15.67 -24.17
N PRO A 274 -9.55 14.70 -24.55
CA PRO A 274 -10.07 14.57 -25.92
C PRO A 274 -10.89 15.78 -26.38
#